data_AF-A0AAE0GRE2-F1
#
_entry.id   AF-A0AAE0GRE2-F1
#
_cell.length_a   1.000
_cell.length_b   1.000
_cell.length_c   1.000
_cell.angle_alpha   90.00
_cell.angle_beta   90.00
_cell.angle_gamma   90.00
#
_symmetry.space_group_name_H-M   'P 1'
#
loop_
_entity.id
_entity.type
_entity.pdbx_description
1 polymer ?
#
loop_
_entity_poly.entity_id
_entity_poly.type
_entity_poly.pdbx_seq_one_letter_code
_entity_poly.pdbx_strand_id
1 'polypeptide(L)'
;MEKVQGGASTSGLHLIHLRGKTQFDVDTAKRHLEKVPVEGPFHVVPEAASTENLAKFDVARYFYALQGFRFGHILLSAEHIPSTQTFLYENVKSFPTGITFVADVQGEGKGRGDNAWHSPHGCLMFSHVISIANGSLLPFLQYVVSLAIIEAIQQEAARCLQVPNASEAVDVKIKWPNDIYAPGGKKLGGILCQTVFLDQQFHVVIGVGLNVTNEEPTSCVAAVMRDAAARLQVSHAEVPTRESLLAAIMARLEVLTHTFVKDGFAPLQGAYLANWLHTGQAVKLVESDPATGKEQEVQLQVMGLAPSGYLLAVDRAGKRFELHPDGNRLDFFKGLVRKKL
;
A
#
# COMPACT_ATOMS: atom_id res chain seq x y z
N MET A 1 -17.35 48.68 -7.85
CA MET A 1 -16.64 47.82 -8.82
C MET A 1 -16.38 46.50 -8.12
N GLU A 2 -17.24 45.53 -8.41
CA GLU A 2 -17.26 44.20 -7.78
C GLU A 2 -15.96 43.43 -8.08
N LYS A 3 -15.36 42.90 -7.02
CA LYS A 3 -14.37 41.83 -7.10
C LYS A 3 -15.13 40.52 -7.26
N VAL A 4 -14.84 39.82 -8.35
CA VAL A 4 -15.21 38.43 -8.61
C VAL A 4 -14.75 37.57 -7.43
N GLN A 5 -15.70 37.07 -6.63
CA GLN A 5 -15.46 35.97 -5.71
C GLN A 5 -15.54 34.66 -6.51
N GLY A 6 -14.38 34.09 -6.81
CA GLY A 6 -14.27 32.69 -7.20
C GLY A 6 -14.62 31.81 -6.00
N GLY A 7 -15.88 31.43 -5.88
CA GLY A 7 -16.30 30.37 -4.99
C GLY A 7 -15.79 29.04 -5.54
N ALA A 8 -14.70 28.51 -4.97
CA ALA A 8 -14.42 27.09 -5.09
C ALA A 8 -15.56 26.36 -4.37
N SER A 9 -16.41 25.69 -5.14
CA SER A 9 -17.47 24.83 -4.67
C SER A 9 -16.88 23.71 -3.80
N THR A 10 -17.07 23.80 -2.48
CA THR A 10 -16.84 22.71 -1.51
C THR A 10 -18.00 21.73 -1.54
N SER A 11 -18.26 21.13 -2.72
CA SER A 11 -19.23 20.04 -2.84
C SER A 11 -18.51 18.71 -3.02
N GLY A 12 -18.79 17.77 -2.11
CA GLY A 12 -18.54 16.35 -2.35
C GLY A 12 -17.70 15.65 -1.31
N LEU A 13 -18.20 15.47 -0.08
CA LEU A 13 -17.59 14.52 0.85
C LEU A 13 -18.58 13.88 1.81
N HIS A 14 -19.50 13.03 1.36
CA HIS A 14 -20.42 12.36 2.30
C HIS A 14 -20.76 10.92 1.90
N LEU A 15 -19.99 9.93 2.41
CA LEU A 15 -20.50 8.57 2.64
C LEU A 15 -19.60 7.73 3.57
N ILE A 16 -19.82 7.77 4.88
CA ILE A 16 -19.04 6.94 5.83
C ILE A 16 -19.76 5.62 6.10
N HIS A 17 -19.30 4.55 5.46
CA HIS A 17 -19.86 3.21 5.64
C HIS A 17 -19.22 2.44 6.81
N LEU A 18 -19.63 2.78 8.04
CA LEU A 18 -19.24 1.98 9.20
C LEU A 18 -20.03 0.66 9.24
N ARG A 19 -19.35 -0.46 9.00
CA ARG A 19 -19.88 -1.80 9.28
C ARG A 19 -18.87 -2.61 10.08
N GLY A 20 -19.01 -2.57 11.39
CA GLY A 20 -18.30 -3.47 12.27
C GLY A 20 -18.92 -4.86 12.29
N LYS A 21 -18.13 -5.88 12.65
CA LYS A 21 -18.62 -7.26 12.91
C LYS A 21 -19.68 -7.32 14.01
N THR A 22 -19.70 -6.31 14.87
CA THR A 22 -20.64 -6.18 15.99
C THR A 22 -21.24 -4.78 16.04
N GLN A 23 -22.42 -4.65 16.66
CA GLN A 23 -23.03 -3.35 16.95
C GLN A 23 -22.08 -2.46 17.78
N PHE A 24 -21.28 -3.06 18.67
CA PHE A 24 -20.29 -2.37 19.48
C PHE A 24 -19.21 -1.67 18.66
N ASP A 25 -18.71 -2.32 17.60
CA ASP A 25 -17.70 -1.74 16.70
C ASP A 25 -18.28 -0.54 15.93
N VAL A 26 -19.54 -0.65 15.49
CA VAL A 26 -20.28 0.43 14.83
C VAL A 26 -20.46 1.63 15.77
N ASP A 27 -20.91 1.39 17.01
CA ASP A 27 -21.14 2.46 17.98
C ASP A 27 -19.84 3.11 18.45
N THR A 28 -18.76 2.32 18.54
CA THR A 28 -17.41 2.84 18.80
C THR A 28 -16.96 3.75 17.67
N ALA A 29 -17.08 3.31 16.41
CA ALA A 29 -16.71 4.13 15.27
C ALA A 29 -17.56 5.42 15.16
N LYS A 30 -18.86 5.36 15.47
CA LYS A 30 -19.72 6.56 15.54
C LYS A 30 -19.22 7.58 16.56
N ARG A 31 -18.90 7.16 17.79
CA ARG A 31 -18.32 8.03 18.83
C ARG A 31 -16.98 8.64 18.43
N HIS A 32 -16.21 7.94 17.61
CA HIS A 32 -14.96 8.46 17.05
C HIS A 32 -15.23 9.52 15.98
N LEU A 33 -16.20 9.30 15.09
CA LEU A 33 -16.58 10.25 14.05
C LEU A 33 -17.15 11.56 14.58
N GLU A 34 -17.90 11.53 15.68
CA GLU A 34 -18.41 12.74 16.35
C GLU A 34 -17.28 13.69 16.81
N LYS A 35 -16.04 13.20 16.92
CA LYS A 35 -14.86 13.98 17.31
C LYS A 35 -14.07 14.51 16.12
N VAL A 36 -14.47 14.22 14.89
CA VAL A 36 -13.75 14.64 13.68
C VAL A 36 -14.30 16.00 13.23
N PRO A 37 -13.47 17.06 13.15
CA PRO A 37 -13.90 18.37 12.71
C PRO A 37 -14.00 18.40 11.17
N VAL A 38 -15.07 17.82 10.61
CA VAL A 38 -15.34 17.88 9.17
C VAL A 38 -16.65 18.65 8.94
N GLU A 39 -16.63 19.56 7.96
CA GLU A 39 -17.84 20.25 7.53
C GLU A 39 -18.72 19.30 6.69
N GLY A 40 -19.90 18.96 7.21
CA GLY A 40 -21.00 18.28 6.50
C GLY A 40 -21.35 16.88 7.04
N PRO A 41 -22.55 16.34 6.68
CA PRO A 41 -23.14 15.19 7.35
C PRO A 41 -22.47 13.85 7.00
N PHE A 42 -22.04 13.08 8.01
CA PHE A 42 -21.68 11.68 7.80
C PHE A 42 -22.92 10.81 7.77
N HIS A 43 -23.11 10.07 6.67
CA HIS A 43 -24.19 9.10 6.56
C HIS A 43 -23.64 7.70 6.83
N VAL A 44 -24.09 7.08 7.92
CA VAL A 44 -23.89 5.65 8.18
C VAL A 44 -24.97 4.88 7.43
N VAL A 45 -24.58 4.13 6.40
CA VAL A 45 -25.52 3.40 5.55
C VAL A 45 -25.65 1.95 6.02
N PRO A 46 -26.83 1.49 6.47
CA PRO A 46 -27.09 0.08 6.75
C PRO A 46 -27.13 -0.76 5.47
N GLU A 47 -26.96 -2.07 5.63
CA GLU A 47 -26.62 -3.15 4.67
C GLU A 47 -27.41 -3.24 3.34
N ALA A 48 -28.38 -2.38 3.06
CA ALA A 48 -29.39 -2.60 2.00
C ALA A 48 -29.37 -1.62 0.81
N ALA A 49 -28.28 -0.88 0.57
CA ALA A 49 -28.20 0.02 -0.59
C ALA A 49 -27.25 -0.54 -1.67
N SER A 50 -27.78 -1.40 -2.53
CA SER A 50 -27.14 -1.75 -3.81
C SER A 50 -27.62 -0.80 -4.89
N THR A 51 -26.71 -0.02 -5.48
CA THR A 51 -26.85 0.36 -6.89
C THR A 51 -25.61 -0.12 -7.62
N GLU A 52 -25.81 -0.96 -8.62
CA GLU A 52 -24.78 -1.50 -9.50
C GLU A 52 -24.15 -0.35 -10.30
N ASN A 53 -23.17 0.34 -9.71
CA ASN A 53 -22.26 1.18 -10.46
C ASN A 53 -20.86 0.60 -10.32
N LEU A 54 -20.44 -0.15 -11.34
CA LEU A 54 -19.12 -0.80 -11.42
C LEU A 54 -17.95 0.20 -11.33
N ALA A 55 -18.19 1.51 -11.48
CA ALA A 55 -17.17 2.54 -11.28
C ALA A 55 -16.94 2.89 -9.80
N LYS A 56 -17.89 2.57 -8.91
CA LYS A 56 -17.84 2.89 -7.48
C LYS A 56 -17.40 1.69 -6.65
N PHE A 57 -16.81 1.95 -5.49
CA PHE A 57 -16.36 0.89 -4.59
C PHE A 57 -17.59 0.24 -3.95
N ASP A 58 -17.76 -1.06 -4.16
CA ASP A 58 -18.90 -1.79 -3.60
C ASP A 58 -18.60 -2.27 -2.18
N VAL A 59 -19.08 -1.50 -1.21
CA VAL A 59 -18.89 -1.78 0.21
C VAL A 59 -19.52 -3.13 0.62
N ALA A 60 -20.68 -3.50 0.06
CA ALA A 60 -21.33 -4.76 0.40
C ALA A 60 -20.49 -5.95 -0.08
N ARG A 61 -19.97 -5.89 -1.31
CA ARG A 61 -19.06 -6.89 -1.87
C ARG A 61 -17.77 -7.00 -1.08
N TYR A 62 -17.20 -5.87 -0.63
CA TYR A 62 -16.01 -5.86 0.23
C TYR A 62 -16.24 -6.64 1.53
N PHE A 63 -17.32 -6.34 2.25
CA PHE A 63 -17.61 -7.03 3.51
C PHE A 63 -18.01 -8.49 3.33
N TYR A 64 -18.66 -8.83 2.22
CA TYR A 64 -18.89 -10.24 1.86
C TYR A 64 -17.58 -11.02 1.67
N ALA A 65 -16.56 -10.39 1.10
CA ALA A 65 -15.26 -11.00 0.87
C ALA A 65 -14.35 -11.00 2.13
N LEU A 66 -14.60 -10.14 3.12
CA LEU A 66 -13.71 -9.93 4.26
C LEU A 66 -13.74 -11.08 5.27
N GLN A 67 -12.62 -11.80 5.39
CA GLN A 67 -12.46 -12.96 6.29
C GLN A 67 -11.67 -12.65 7.58
N GLY A 68 -11.04 -11.46 7.70
CA GLY A 68 -10.21 -11.06 8.86
C GLY A 68 -11.00 -10.82 10.15
N PHE A 69 -10.33 -10.60 11.28
CA PHE A 69 -10.93 -10.43 12.60
C PHE A 69 -11.18 -8.97 13.00
N ARG A 70 -10.23 -8.05 12.75
CA ARG A 70 -10.30 -6.64 13.17
C ARG A 70 -9.93 -5.67 12.06
N PHE A 71 -8.88 -5.94 11.28
CA PHE A 71 -8.47 -5.02 10.22
C PHE A 71 -9.51 -4.95 9.11
N GLY A 72 -9.84 -3.74 8.67
CA GLY A 72 -10.81 -3.53 7.60
C GLY A 72 -12.28 -3.60 8.03
N HIS A 73 -12.57 -3.92 9.30
CA HIS A 73 -13.94 -3.96 9.85
C HIS A 73 -14.49 -2.59 10.20
N ILE A 74 -13.66 -1.55 10.22
CA ILE A 74 -14.14 -0.18 10.30
C ILE A 74 -13.71 0.47 9.00
N LEU A 75 -14.67 0.71 8.11
CA LEU A 75 -14.42 1.24 6.78
C LEU A 75 -14.99 2.66 6.65
N LEU A 76 -14.19 3.56 6.10
CA LEU A 76 -14.64 4.80 5.50
C LEU A 76 -14.53 4.63 3.99
N SER A 77 -15.46 5.20 3.24
CA SER A 77 -15.40 5.22 1.78
C SER A 77 -15.68 6.63 1.27
N ALA A 78 -15.13 7.01 0.14
CA ALA A 78 -15.48 8.28 -0.50
C ALA A 78 -15.45 8.11 -2.01
N GLU A 79 -16.44 8.66 -2.71
CA GLU A 79 -16.39 8.71 -4.17
C GLU A 79 -15.27 9.65 -4.63
N HIS A 80 -15.14 10.80 -3.97
CA HIS A 80 -14.08 11.78 -4.22
C HIS A 80 -13.56 12.35 -2.90
N ILE A 81 -12.25 12.48 -2.79
CA ILE A 81 -11.58 13.12 -1.66
C ILE A 81 -10.23 13.69 -2.14
N PRO A 82 -9.63 14.70 -1.50
CA PRO A 82 -8.24 15.06 -1.81
C PRO A 82 -7.28 13.88 -1.58
N SER A 83 -7.24 13.30 -0.38
CA SER A 83 -6.36 12.18 -0.05
C SER A 83 -6.83 11.43 1.20
N THR A 84 -7.00 10.11 1.10
CA THR A 84 -7.28 9.23 2.25
C THR A 84 -6.14 9.28 3.27
N GLN A 85 -4.88 9.38 2.79
CA GLN A 85 -3.69 9.42 3.62
C GLN A 85 -3.65 10.71 4.43
N THR A 86 -3.82 11.86 3.79
CA THR A 86 -3.80 13.17 4.45
C THR A 86 -4.91 13.25 5.49
N PHE A 87 -6.13 12.84 5.11
CA PHE A 87 -7.28 12.87 5.99
C PHE A 87 -7.06 12.06 7.26
N LEU A 88 -6.63 10.80 7.13
CA LEU A 88 -6.38 9.95 8.31
C LEU A 88 -5.17 10.44 9.12
N TYR A 89 -4.12 10.93 8.48
CA TYR A 89 -2.92 11.43 9.18
C TYR A 89 -3.24 12.65 10.06
N GLU A 90 -3.95 13.64 9.52
CA GLU A 90 -4.34 14.85 10.25
C GLU A 90 -5.32 14.58 11.39
N ASN A 91 -6.13 13.52 11.24
CA ASN A 91 -7.19 13.16 12.19
C ASN A 91 -6.89 11.86 12.95
N VAL A 92 -5.64 11.38 12.97
CA VAL A 92 -5.31 10.02 13.46
C VAL A 92 -5.75 9.79 14.91
N LYS A 93 -5.70 10.83 15.75
CA LYS A 93 -6.16 10.81 17.14
C LYS A 93 -7.66 10.59 17.31
N SER A 94 -8.44 10.93 16.29
CA SER A 94 -9.89 10.81 16.30
C SER A 94 -10.36 9.43 15.88
N PHE A 95 -9.48 8.58 15.35
CA PHE A 95 -9.84 7.27 14.81
C PHE A 95 -9.23 6.11 15.61
N PRO A 96 -9.95 4.98 15.71
CA PRO A 96 -9.40 3.78 16.33
C PRO A 96 -8.39 3.12 15.38
N THR A 97 -7.42 2.43 15.98
CA THR A 97 -6.57 1.48 15.24
C THR A 97 -7.42 0.38 14.60
N GLY A 98 -7.09 0.02 13.36
CA GLY A 98 -7.82 -0.92 12.52
C GLY A 98 -8.76 -0.26 11.50
N ILE A 99 -8.96 1.08 11.58
CA ILE A 99 -9.77 1.79 10.58
C ILE A 99 -9.10 1.79 9.21
N THR A 100 -9.92 1.67 8.17
CA THR A 100 -9.51 1.74 6.76
C THR A 100 -10.34 2.82 6.07
N PHE A 101 -9.72 3.65 5.25
CA PHE A 101 -10.40 4.62 4.40
C PHE A 101 -10.06 4.33 2.93
N VAL A 102 -11.05 3.88 2.16
CA VAL A 102 -10.94 3.68 0.70
C VAL A 102 -11.55 4.88 -0.05
N ALA A 103 -11.03 5.18 -1.24
CA ALA A 103 -11.66 6.17 -2.12
C ALA A 103 -11.70 5.68 -3.57
N ASP A 104 -12.74 6.10 -4.31
CA ASP A 104 -12.83 5.87 -5.75
C ASP A 104 -11.89 6.79 -6.53
N VAL A 105 -11.81 8.07 -6.13
CA VAL A 105 -10.93 9.07 -6.75
C VAL A 105 -10.26 9.92 -5.66
N GLN A 106 -8.93 10.05 -5.76
CA GLN A 106 -8.17 11.02 -4.96
C GLN A 106 -7.65 12.16 -5.85
N GLY A 107 -8.03 13.40 -5.54
CA GLY A 107 -7.57 14.60 -6.27
C GLY A 107 -6.13 15.01 -5.95
N GLU A 108 -5.62 14.63 -4.78
CA GLU A 108 -4.30 14.98 -4.25
C GLU A 108 -3.58 13.74 -3.66
N GLY A 109 -3.67 12.61 -4.36
CA GLY A 109 -3.04 11.36 -3.95
C GLY A 109 -1.55 11.53 -3.64
N LYS A 110 -1.10 10.97 -2.50
CA LYS A 110 0.27 11.13 -2.00
C LYS A 110 1.16 9.92 -2.32
N GLY A 111 2.34 10.19 -2.85
CA GLY A 111 3.48 9.26 -2.91
C GLY A 111 4.55 9.61 -1.87
N ARG A 112 5.72 8.96 -1.96
CA ARG A 112 6.88 9.32 -1.11
C ARG A 112 7.53 10.63 -1.57
N GLY A 113 8.00 11.42 -0.62
CA GLY A 113 8.53 12.76 -0.88
C GLY A 113 7.45 13.65 -1.48
N ASP A 114 7.78 14.37 -2.55
CA ASP A 114 6.84 15.27 -3.26
C ASP A 114 6.11 14.57 -4.42
N ASN A 115 6.25 13.24 -4.57
CA ASN A 115 5.58 12.53 -5.66
C ASN A 115 4.07 12.46 -5.42
N ALA A 116 3.29 12.62 -6.47
CA ALA A 116 1.85 12.38 -6.47
C ALA A 116 1.52 10.93 -6.84
N TRP A 117 0.41 10.41 -6.32
CA TRP A 117 -0.22 9.18 -6.80
C TRP A 117 -1.40 9.53 -7.71
N HIS A 118 -1.38 9.05 -8.95
CA HIS A 118 -2.48 9.24 -9.89
C HIS A 118 -3.58 8.20 -9.66
N SER A 119 -4.84 8.65 -9.77
CA SER A 119 -6.02 7.93 -9.31
C SER A 119 -7.00 7.59 -10.45
N PRO A 120 -6.59 6.89 -11.53
CA PRO A 120 -7.52 6.53 -12.60
C PRO A 120 -8.56 5.52 -12.12
N HIS A 121 -9.73 5.50 -12.77
CA HIS A 121 -10.77 4.50 -12.50
C HIS A 121 -10.23 3.09 -12.61
N GLY A 122 -10.50 2.26 -11.60
CA GLY A 122 -9.96 0.89 -11.49
C GLY A 122 -8.74 0.76 -10.57
N CYS A 123 -8.20 1.87 -10.08
CA CYS A 123 -7.19 1.87 -9.01
C CYS A 123 -7.85 1.60 -7.64
N LEU A 124 -7.21 0.78 -6.81
CA LEU A 124 -7.53 0.62 -5.40
C LEU A 124 -6.65 1.57 -4.59
N MET A 125 -7.27 2.54 -3.93
CA MET A 125 -6.59 3.53 -3.10
C MET A 125 -7.19 3.52 -1.71
N PHE A 126 -6.38 3.22 -0.71
CA PHE A 126 -6.83 3.23 0.65
C PHE A 126 -5.72 3.62 1.62
N SER A 127 -6.13 4.02 2.82
CA SER A 127 -5.25 4.24 3.96
C SER A 127 -5.76 3.46 5.17
N HIS A 128 -4.86 2.87 5.95
CA HIS A 128 -5.18 2.04 7.10
C HIS A 128 -4.39 2.47 8.34
N VAL A 129 -5.02 2.52 9.51
CA VAL A 129 -4.35 2.95 10.75
C VAL A 129 -4.01 1.75 11.62
N ILE A 130 -2.75 1.66 12.06
CA ILE A 130 -2.33 0.74 13.12
C ILE A 130 -1.59 1.46 14.24
N SER A 131 -1.55 0.85 15.43
CA SER A 131 -0.71 1.29 16.55
C SER A 131 0.40 0.29 16.82
N ILE A 132 1.62 0.77 16.97
CA ILE A 132 2.80 -0.02 17.32
C ILE A 132 3.46 0.63 18.55
N ALA A 133 3.69 -0.13 19.61
CA ALA A 133 4.38 0.37 20.80
C ALA A 133 5.91 0.43 20.58
N ASN A 134 6.48 -0.59 19.93
CA ASN A 134 7.92 -0.67 19.71
C ASN A 134 8.35 0.07 18.42
N GLY A 135 8.96 1.25 18.60
CA GLY A 135 9.45 2.07 17.50
C GLY A 135 10.53 1.41 16.62
N SER A 136 11.27 0.42 17.12
CA SER A 136 12.30 -0.28 16.34
C SER A 136 11.72 -1.08 15.16
N LEU A 137 10.41 -1.34 15.18
CA LEU A 137 9.71 -2.07 14.13
C LEU A 137 9.36 -1.17 12.93
N LEU A 138 9.17 0.14 13.14
CA LEU A 138 8.63 1.05 12.12
C LEU A 138 9.33 0.98 10.74
N PRO A 139 10.68 0.86 10.64
CA PRO A 139 11.35 0.78 9.34
C PRO A 139 10.93 -0.43 8.49
N PHE A 140 10.44 -1.51 9.13
CA PHE A 140 10.08 -2.76 8.47
C PHE A 140 8.60 -2.86 8.14
N LEU A 141 7.74 -1.96 8.64
CA LEU A 141 6.30 -2.08 8.46
C LEU A 141 5.90 -2.07 6.97
N GLN A 142 6.53 -1.24 6.15
CA GLN A 142 6.29 -1.22 4.71
C GLN A 142 6.63 -2.57 4.01
N TYR A 143 7.54 -3.36 4.60
CA TYR A 143 7.88 -4.71 4.10
C TYR A 143 6.77 -5.71 4.43
N VAL A 144 6.17 -5.58 5.60
CA VAL A 144 4.99 -6.36 6.02
C VAL A 144 3.79 -6.02 5.12
N VAL A 145 3.56 -4.74 4.84
CA VAL A 145 2.48 -4.29 3.96
C VAL A 145 2.68 -4.77 2.52
N SER A 146 3.89 -4.69 1.99
CA SER A 146 4.18 -5.19 0.64
C SER A 146 4.01 -6.71 0.54
N LEU A 147 4.47 -7.45 1.54
CA LEU A 147 4.25 -8.90 1.60
C LEU A 147 2.74 -9.23 1.67
N ALA A 148 1.96 -8.50 2.47
CA ALA A 148 0.51 -8.68 2.54
C ALA A 148 -0.18 -8.47 1.19
N ILE A 149 0.26 -7.47 0.41
CA ILE A 149 -0.26 -7.20 -0.93
C ILE A 149 0.07 -8.34 -1.90
N ILE A 150 1.32 -8.84 -1.90
CA ILE A 150 1.74 -9.95 -2.75
C ILE A 150 0.93 -11.21 -2.43
N GLU A 151 0.83 -11.57 -1.15
CA GLU A 151 0.08 -12.75 -0.71
C GLU A 151 -1.42 -12.63 -1.03
N ALA A 152 -2.01 -11.44 -0.91
CA ALA A 152 -3.39 -11.19 -1.28
C ALA A 152 -3.63 -11.34 -2.79
N ILE A 153 -2.72 -10.85 -3.63
CA ILE A 153 -2.78 -11.04 -5.08
C ILE A 153 -2.68 -12.54 -5.42
N GLN A 154 -1.76 -13.27 -4.80
CA GLN A 154 -1.58 -14.71 -5.01
C GLN A 154 -2.79 -15.53 -4.55
N GLN A 155 -3.43 -15.13 -3.45
CA GLN A 155 -4.67 -15.73 -2.98
C GLN A 155 -5.83 -15.50 -3.97
N GLU A 156 -5.98 -14.28 -4.46
CA GLU A 156 -6.99 -13.97 -5.47
C GLU A 156 -6.71 -14.70 -6.80
N ALA A 157 -5.44 -14.94 -7.16
CA ALA A 157 -5.10 -15.76 -8.32
C ALA A 157 -5.63 -17.19 -8.17
N ALA A 158 -5.41 -17.83 -7.00
CA ALA A 158 -5.94 -19.16 -6.72
C ALA A 158 -7.48 -19.18 -6.82
N ARG A 159 -8.15 -18.16 -6.27
CA ARG A 159 -9.62 -18.03 -6.31
C ARG A 159 -10.16 -17.80 -7.73
N CYS A 160 -9.53 -16.93 -8.50
CA CYS A 160 -10.02 -16.50 -9.81
C CYS A 160 -9.72 -17.51 -10.91
N LEU A 161 -8.55 -18.18 -10.84
CA LEU A 161 -8.10 -19.10 -11.89
C LEU A 161 -8.51 -20.56 -11.61
N GLN A 162 -8.68 -20.93 -10.34
CA GLN A 162 -9.18 -22.25 -9.90
C GLN A 162 -8.41 -23.45 -10.51
N VAL A 163 -7.11 -23.28 -10.72
CA VAL A 163 -6.21 -24.33 -11.22
C VAL A 163 -4.99 -24.47 -10.32
N PRO A 164 -4.33 -25.64 -10.31
CA PRO A 164 -3.05 -25.81 -9.62
C PRO A 164 -2.02 -24.77 -10.09
N ASN A 165 -1.15 -24.34 -9.18
CA ASN A 165 -0.08 -23.37 -9.43
C ASN A 165 -0.54 -21.96 -9.84
N ALA A 166 -1.83 -21.63 -9.67
CA ALA A 166 -2.37 -20.31 -10.01
C ALA A 166 -1.71 -19.17 -9.23
N SER A 167 -1.42 -19.39 -7.95
CA SER A 167 -0.73 -18.41 -7.09
C SER A 167 0.69 -18.13 -7.60
N GLU A 168 1.43 -19.17 -7.93
CA GLU A 168 2.82 -19.12 -8.41
C GLU A 168 2.91 -18.54 -9.83
N ALA A 169 1.87 -18.71 -10.63
CA ALA A 169 1.83 -18.14 -11.97
C ALA A 169 1.76 -16.60 -11.94
N VAL A 170 1.23 -15.99 -10.90
CA VAL A 170 1.13 -14.52 -10.77
C VAL A 170 2.41 -13.96 -10.14
N ASP A 171 3.39 -13.65 -10.99
CA ASP A 171 4.73 -13.23 -10.58
C ASP A 171 4.84 -11.71 -10.30
N VAL A 172 4.05 -11.23 -9.35
CA VAL A 172 4.21 -9.87 -8.81
C VAL A 172 5.39 -9.84 -7.83
N LYS A 173 6.16 -8.75 -7.86
CA LYS A 173 7.39 -8.61 -7.08
C LYS A 173 7.47 -7.29 -6.34
N ILE A 174 8.21 -7.29 -5.24
CA ILE A 174 8.52 -6.12 -4.42
C ILE A 174 9.76 -5.44 -5.00
N LYS A 175 9.63 -4.18 -5.40
CA LYS A 175 10.78 -3.30 -5.62
C LYS A 175 11.03 -2.51 -4.34
N TRP A 176 12.17 -2.77 -3.72
CA TRP A 176 12.57 -2.12 -2.50
C TRP A 176 12.65 -0.59 -2.70
N PRO A 177 12.17 0.21 -1.72
CA PRO A 177 11.69 -0.24 -0.41
C PRO A 177 10.18 -0.49 -0.30
N ASN A 178 9.37 -0.03 -1.25
CA ASN A 178 7.94 0.18 -0.98
C ASN A 178 7.02 0.08 -2.21
N ASP A 179 7.49 -0.45 -3.33
CA ASP A 179 6.68 -0.54 -4.56
C ASP A 179 6.38 -1.99 -4.94
N ILE A 180 5.23 -2.21 -5.57
CA ILE A 180 4.82 -3.50 -6.15
C ILE A 180 4.91 -3.41 -7.67
N TYR A 181 5.48 -4.43 -8.29
CA TYR A 181 5.81 -4.47 -9.71
C TYR A 181 5.30 -5.75 -10.37
N ALA A 182 4.85 -5.60 -11.62
CA ALA A 182 4.57 -6.70 -12.52
C ALA A 182 5.86 -7.21 -13.19
N PRO A 183 5.83 -8.41 -13.80
CA PRO A 183 6.86 -8.85 -14.71
C PRO A 183 7.17 -7.80 -15.79
N GLY A 184 8.43 -7.72 -16.21
CA GLY A 184 8.87 -6.72 -17.19
C GLY A 184 9.06 -5.30 -16.63
N GLY A 185 9.05 -5.12 -15.30
CA GLY A 185 9.46 -3.87 -14.66
C GLY A 185 8.40 -2.77 -14.66
N LYS A 186 7.12 -3.12 -14.82
CA LYS A 186 6.00 -2.16 -14.76
C LYS A 186 5.48 -2.01 -13.33
N LYS A 187 5.33 -0.77 -12.85
CA LYS A 187 4.82 -0.50 -11.50
C LYS A 187 3.32 -0.79 -11.43
N LEU A 188 2.91 -1.54 -10.41
CA LEU A 188 1.51 -1.81 -10.08
C LEU A 188 1.03 -0.96 -8.91
N GLY A 189 1.88 -0.76 -7.90
CA GLY A 189 1.46 -0.11 -6.67
C GLY A 189 2.60 0.50 -5.88
N GLY A 190 2.25 1.33 -4.90
CA GLY A 190 3.15 1.96 -3.96
C GLY A 190 2.56 2.03 -2.56
N ILE A 191 3.45 1.96 -1.56
CA ILE A 191 3.10 1.98 -0.14
C ILE A 191 3.73 3.23 0.48
N LEU A 192 2.98 3.90 1.35
CA LEU A 192 3.42 5.05 2.12
C LEU A 192 3.06 4.83 3.59
N CYS A 193 4.04 4.80 4.48
CA CYS A 193 3.81 4.73 5.92
C CYS A 193 4.19 6.08 6.53
N GLN A 194 3.23 6.78 7.15
CA GLN A 194 3.49 7.98 7.93
C GLN A 194 3.12 7.73 9.39
N THR A 195 3.97 8.18 10.31
CA THR A 195 3.84 7.87 11.73
C THR A 195 3.63 9.14 12.54
N VAL A 196 2.76 9.07 13.54
CA VAL A 196 2.58 10.08 14.58
C VAL A 196 2.78 9.38 15.93
N PHE A 197 3.56 9.98 16.83
CA PHE A 197 3.71 9.48 18.20
C PHE A 197 2.72 10.18 19.12
N LEU A 198 1.76 9.43 19.67
CA LEU A 198 0.67 9.91 20.54
C LEU A 198 0.40 8.87 21.61
N ASP A 199 0.04 9.29 22.83
CA ASP A 199 -0.37 8.40 23.93
C ASP A 199 0.59 7.20 24.17
N GLN A 200 1.90 7.47 24.08
CA GLN A 200 2.99 6.48 24.23
C GLN A 200 3.00 5.36 23.18
N GLN A 201 2.33 5.55 22.03
CA GLN A 201 2.31 4.63 20.91
C GLN A 201 2.61 5.35 19.60
N PHE A 202 3.16 4.61 18.64
CA PHE A 202 3.30 5.06 17.27
C PHE A 202 2.04 4.69 16.50
N HIS A 203 1.25 5.69 16.12
CA HIS A 203 0.13 5.53 15.20
C HIS A 203 0.65 5.66 13.78
N VAL A 204 0.50 4.62 12.98
CA VAL A 204 0.98 4.59 11.60
C VAL A 204 -0.21 4.58 10.65
N VAL A 205 -0.25 5.57 9.76
CA VAL A 205 -1.18 5.63 8.63
C VAL A 205 -0.48 5.03 7.42
N ILE A 206 -0.94 3.85 7.02
CA ILE A 206 -0.46 3.05 5.90
C ILE A 206 -1.31 3.36 4.68
N GLY A 207 -0.79 4.17 3.77
CA GLY A 207 -1.38 4.44 2.46
C GLY A 207 -0.93 3.43 1.42
N VAL A 208 -1.86 2.94 0.63
CA VAL A 208 -1.61 2.04 -0.50
C VAL A 208 -2.36 2.56 -1.72
N GLY A 209 -1.63 2.74 -2.81
CA GLY A 209 -2.19 2.88 -4.15
C GLY A 209 -1.80 1.66 -4.98
N LEU A 210 -2.78 0.99 -5.59
CA LEU A 210 -2.58 -0.23 -6.35
C LEU A 210 -3.48 -0.25 -7.60
N ASN A 211 -2.88 -0.37 -8.77
CA ASN A 211 -3.59 -0.50 -10.02
C ASN A 211 -4.23 -1.88 -10.13
N VAL A 212 -5.56 -1.97 -10.12
CA VAL A 212 -6.27 -3.27 -10.10
C VAL A 212 -6.79 -3.60 -11.49
N THR A 213 -7.62 -2.74 -12.07
CA THR A 213 -8.18 -2.94 -13.42
C THR A 213 -7.79 -1.85 -14.41
N ASN A 214 -7.06 -0.82 -13.98
CA ASN A 214 -6.58 0.27 -14.83
C ASN A 214 -5.23 -0.06 -15.48
N GLU A 215 -5.19 -0.40 -16.77
CA GLU A 215 -3.93 -0.73 -17.45
C GLU A 215 -3.00 0.48 -17.64
N GLU A 216 -3.56 1.68 -17.71
CA GLU A 216 -2.80 2.93 -17.82
C GLU A 216 -2.64 3.65 -16.47
N PRO A 217 -1.54 4.38 -16.23
CA PRO A 217 -0.45 4.68 -17.18
C PRO A 217 0.68 3.64 -17.23
N THR A 218 0.56 2.50 -16.55
CA THR A 218 1.64 1.51 -16.43
C THR A 218 1.18 0.08 -16.72
N SER A 219 0.50 -0.53 -15.76
CA SER A 219 -0.10 -1.86 -15.79
C SER A 219 -0.97 -2.04 -14.54
N CYS A 220 -1.70 -3.16 -14.45
CA CYS A 220 -2.56 -3.50 -13.33
C CYS A 220 -2.55 -4.99 -12.98
N VAL A 221 -3.05 -5.32 -11.80
CA VAL A 221 -3.17 -6.70 -11.33
C VAL A 221 -3.98 -7.56 -12.30
N ALA A 222 -5.08 -7.03 -12.85
CA ALA A 222 -5.92 -7.76 -13.79
C ALA A 222 -5.16 -8.15 -15.08
N ALA A 223 -4.23 -7.31 -15.56
CA ALA A 223 -3.38 -7.66 -16.70
C ALA A 223 -2.44 -8.82 -16.36
N VAL A 224 -1.79 -8.79 -15.19
CA VAL A 224 -0.93 -9.89 -14.72
C VAL A 224 -1.72 -11.19 -14.56
N MET A 225 -2.97 -11.11 -14.08
CA MET A 225 -3.87 -12.27 -13.96
C MET A 225 -4.23 -12.86 -15.33
N ARG A 226 -4.51 -12.02 -16.34
CA ARG A 226 -4.77 -12.47 -17.71
C ARG A 226 -3.54 -13.15 -18.33
N ASP A 227 -2.35 -12.59 -18.11
CA ASP A 227 -1.10 -13.19 -18.60
C ASP A 227 -0.81 -14.54 -17.93
N ALA A 228 -1.13 -14.68 -16.65
CA ALA A 228 -1.06 -15.96 -15.94
C ALA A 228 -2.09 -16.95 -16.47
N ALA A 229 -3.34 -16.54 -16.65
CA ALA A 229 -4.41 -17.36 -17.22
C ALA A 229 -4.05 -17.89 -18.61
N ALA A 230 -3.48 -17.03 -19.47
CA ALA A 230 -3.04 -17.42 -20.81
C ALA A 230 -1.94 -18.49 -20.75
N ARG A 231 -0.94 -18.33 -19.88
CA ARG A 231 0.14 -19.32 -19.67
C ARG A 231 -0.38 -20.64 -19.10
N LEU A 232 -1.38 -20.58 -18.22
CA LEU A 232 -2.03 -21.74 -17.62
C LEU A 232 -3.16 -22.34 -18.48
N GLN A 233 -3.43 -21.78 -19.66
CA GLN A 233 -4.48 -22.23 -20.58
C GLN A 233 -5.90 -22.19 -19.99
N VAL A 234 -6.20 -21.18 -19.15
CA VAL A 234 -7.52 -20.96 -18.55
C VAL A 234 -8.37 -20.06 -19.44
N SER A 235 -9.44 -20.60 -20.04
CA SER A 235 -10.26 -19.89 -21.05
C SER A 235 -11.21 -18.83 -20.49
N HIS A 236 -11.60 -18.92 -19.22
CA HIS A 236 -12.56 -18.02 -18.56
C HIS A 236 -12.05 -17.55 -17.20
N ALA A 237 -10.85 -16.96 -17.18
CA ALA A 237 -10.29 -16.43 -15.95
C ALA A 237 -11.07 -15.19 -15.49
N GLU A 238 -11.58 -15.24 -14.25
CA GLU A 238 -11.97 -14.03 -13.53
C GLU A 238 -10.73 -13.19 -13.22
N VAL A 239 -10.94 -11.92 -12.89
CA VAL A 239 -9.91 -11.05 -12.33
C VAL A 239 -10.40 -10.49 -10.99
N PRO A 240 -9.49 -10.21 -10.04
CA PRO A 240 -9.87 -9.65 -8.76
C PRO A 240 -10.51 -8.27 -8.93
N THR A 241 -11.47 -7.96 -8.06
CA THR A 241 -12.02 -6.61 -7.96
C THR A 241 -11.30 -5.82 -6.87
N ARG A 242 -11.53 -4.50 -6.81
CA ARG A 242 -10.93 -3.65 -5.78
C ARG A 242 -11.37 -4.09 -4.38
N GLU A 243 -12.62 -4.52 -4.26
CA GLU A 243 -13.26 -4.99 -3.04
C GLU A 243 -12.67 -6.32 -2.57
N SER A 244 -12.60 -7.33 -3.45
CA SER A 244 -12.03 -8.64 -3.09
C SER A 244 -10.55 -8.52 -2.74
N LEU A 245 -9.83 -7.68 -3.47
CA LEU A 245 -8.41 -7.46 -3.22
C LEU A 245 -8.17 -6.69 -1.92
N LEU A 246 -8.93 -5.62 -1.63
CA LEU A 246 -8.81 -4.93 -0.35
C LEU A 246 -9.13 -5.86 0.82
N ALA A 247 -10.18 -6.68 0.71
CA ALA A 247 -10.56 -7.65 1.74
C ALA A 247 -9.44 -8.68 1.98
N ALA A 248 -8.85 -9.22 0.92
CA ALA A 248 -7.70 -10.13 1.02
C ALA A 248 -6.47 -9.45 1.64
N ILE A 249 -6.15 -8.21 1.24
CA ILE A 249 -5.04 -7.43 1.81
C ILE A 249 -5.25 -7.21 3.30
N MET A 250 -6.45 -6.80 3.75
CA MET A 250 -6.74 -6.58 5.17
C MET A 250 -6.59 -7.87 5.99
N ALA A 251 -7.09 -8.99 5.49
CA ALA A 251 -6.96 -10.29 6.15
C ALA A 251 -5.49 -10.73 6.27
N ARG A 252 -4.69 -10.60 5.20
CA ARG A 252 -3.25 -10.94 5.23
C ARG A 252 -2.45 -9.98 6.10
N LEU A 253 -2.73 -8.68 5.99
CA LEU A 253 -2.05 -7.65 6.78
C LEU A 253 -2.26 -7.88 8.28
N GLU A 254 -3.45 -8.27 8.71
CA GLU A 254 -3.71 -8.59 10.12
C GLU A 254 -2.86 -9.76 10.63
N VAL A 255 -2.82 -10.87 9.88
CA VAL A 255 -2.04 -12.07 10.23
C VAL A 255 -0.54 -11.74 10.30
N LEU A 256 -0.03 -11.05 9.28
CA LEU A 256 1.38 -10.70 9.20
C LEU A 256 1.76 -9.66 10.27
N THR A 257 0.89 -8.67 10.54
CA THR A 257 1.11 -7.67 11.59
C THR A 257 1.13 -8.31 12.97
N HIS A 258 0.28 -9.30 13.23
CA HIS A 258 0.31 -10.05 14.49
C HIS A 258 1.67 -10.72 14.72
N THR A 259 2.17 -11.44 13.70
CA THR A 259 3.50 -12.07 13.75
C THR A 259 4.59 -11.01 13.92
N PHE A 260 4.50 -9.93 13.16
CA PHE A 260 5.48 -8.85 13.14
C PHE A 260 5.60 -8.09 14.47
N VAL A 261 4.48 -7.75 15.11
CA VAL A 261 4.48 -7.04 16.39
C VAL A 261 5.01 -7.94 17.52
N LYS A 262 4.73 -9.24 17.44
CA LYS A 262 5.13 -10.21 18.46
C LYS A 262 6.61 -10.62 18.33
N ASP A 263 7.03 -10.99 17.13
CA ASP A 263 8.30 -11.68 16.87
C ASP A 263 9.29 -10.85 16.02
N GLY A 264 8.90 -9.62 15.64
CA GLY A 264 9.69 -8.74 14.77
C GLY A 264 9.64 -9.14 13.30
N PHE A 265 10.54 -8.58 12.48
CA PHE A 265 10.56 -8.85 11.04
C PHE A 265 11.23 -10.18 10.65
N ALA A 266 12.08 -10.73 11.51
CA ALA A 266 12.92 -11.89 11.17
C ALA A 266 12.13 -13.10 10.62
N PRO A 267 10.96 -13.49 11.18
CA PRO A 267 10.16 -14.60 10.64
C PRO A 267 9.61 -14.33 9.23
N LEU A 268 9.42 -13.06 8.86
CA LEU A 268 8.82 -12.65 7.59
C LEU A 268 9.87 -12.35 6.51
N GLN A 269 11.13 -12.18 6.91
CA GLN A 269 12.21 -11.78 6.01
C GLN A 269 12.43 -12.77 4.87
N GLY A 270 12.33 -14.08 5.12
CA GLY A 270 12.49 -15.10 4.07
C GLY A 270 11.43 -14.96 2.97
N ALA A 271 10.16 -14.85 3.36
CA ALA A 271 9.04 -14.66 2.43
C ALA A 271 9.14 -13.33 1.69
N TYR A 272 9.55 -12.26 2.36
CA TYR A 272 9.81 -10.96 1.74
C TYR A 272 10.89 -11.05 0.65
N LEU A 273 12.05 -11.64 0.97
CA LEU A 273 13.17 -11.79 0.03
C LEU A 273 12.87 -12.79 -1.10
N ALA A 274 11.99 -13.77 -0.89
CA ALA A 274 11.53 -14.65 -1.97
C ALA A 274 10.67 -13.90 -3.01
N ASN A 275 10.03 -12.79 -2.60
CA ASN A 275 9.10 -12.01 -3.42
C ASN A 275 9.65 -10.66 -3.90
N TRP A 276 10.92 -10.33 -3.64
CA TRP A 276 11.52 -9.06 -4.10
C TRP A 276 12.27 -9.19 -5.44
N LEU A 277 12.65 -8.06 -6.04
CA LEU A 277 13.36 -7.98 -7.33
C LEU A 277 14.89 -8.01 -7.25
N HIS A 278 15.48 -7.92 -6.05
CA HIS A 278 16.85 -7.41 -5.91
C HIS A 278 17.92 -8.47 -5.60
N THR A 279 17.58 -9.75 -5.50
CA THR A 279 18.56 -10.81 -5.19
C THR A 279 19.69 -10.81 -6.21
N GLY A 280 20.93 -10.63 -5.73
CA GLY A 280 22.13 -10.71 -6.56
C GLY A 280 22.27 -9.59 -7.59
N GLN A 281 21.42 -8.55 -7.52
CA GLN A 281 21.43 -7.46 -8.50
C GLN A 281 22.75 -6.69 -8.44
N ALA A 282 23.41 -6.56 -9.60
CA ALA A 282 24.56 -5.68 -9.74
C ALA A 282 24.08 -4.21 -9.76
N VAL A 283 24.68 -3.38 -8.91
CA VAL A 283 24.40 -1.95 -8.83
C VAL A 283 25.70 -1.17 -8.77
N LYS A 284 25.69 0.04 -9.31
CA LYS A 284 26.79 0.97 -9.31
C LYS A 284 26.47 2.13 -8.37
N LEU A 285 27.21 2.24 -7.29
CA LEU A 285 27.17 3.38 -6.38
C LEU A 285 28.06 4.50 -6.92
N VAL A 286 27.50 5.70 -7.05
CA VAL A 286 28.24 6.91 -7.40
C VAL A 286 28.25 7.83 -6.17
N GLU A 287 29.44 8.08 -5.65
CA GLU A 287 29.68 9.00 -4.54
C GLU A 287 30.43 10.22 -5.05
N SER A 288 30.06 11.41 -4.60
CA SER A 288 30.81 12.64 -4.90
C SER A 288 31.71 12.96 -3.71
N ASP A 289 32.98 13.18 -3.99
CA ASP A 289 33.92 13.70 -2.99
C ASP A 289 33.51 15.12 -2.59
N PRO A 290 33.15 15.38 -1.32
CA PRO A 290 32.70 16.70 -0.88
C PRO A 290 33.75 17.80 -1.05
N ALA A 291 35.04 17.46 -1.05
CA ALA A 291 36.14 18.42 -1.14
C ALA A 291 36.53 18.72 -2.59
N THR A 292 36.47 17.72 -3.48
CA THR A 292 36.94 17.87 -4.87
C THR A 292 35.84 17.88 -5.91
N GLY A 293 34.61 17.52 -5.53
CA GLY A 293 33.47 17.34 -6.43
C GLY A 293 33.60 16.15 -7.40
N LYS A 294 34.70 15.39 -7.34
CA LYS A 294 34.92 14.25 -8.23
C LYS A 294 33.97 13.11 -7.87
N GLU A 295 33.30 12.57 -8.88
CA GLU A 295 32.51 11.35 -8.73
C GLU A 295 33.43 10.12 -8.71
N GLN A 296 33.22 9.25 -7.73
CA GLN A 296 33.80 7.91 -7.67
C GLN A 296 32.70 6.87 -7.88
N GLU A 297 33.01 5.86 -8.68
CA GLU A 297 32.08 4.77 -8.97
C GLU A 297 32.53 3.48 -8.29
N VAL A 298 31.63 2.85 -7.54
CA VAL A 298 31.86 1.57 -6.87
C VAL A 298 30.86 0.54 -7.39
N GLN A 299 31.37 -0.57 -7.92
CA GLN A 299 30.55 -1.71 -8.34
C GLN A 299 30.17 -2.55 -7.13
N LEU A 300 28.87 -2.78 -6.96
CA LEU A 300 28.30 -3.50 -5.83
C LEU A 300 27.36 -4.62 -6.30
N GLN A 301 27.19 -5.62 -5.45
CA GLN A 301 26.19 -6.66 -5.59
C GLN A 301 25.24 -6.61 -4.40
N VAL A 302 23.93 -6.56 -4.65
CA VAL A 302 22.91 -6.60 -3.61
C VAL A 302 22.86 -7.99 -2.99
N MET A 303 22.94 -8.04 -1.66
CA MET A 303 22.99 -9.28 -0.87
C MET A 303 21.71 -9.53 -0.08
N GLY A 304 20.90 -8.51 0.17
CA GLY A 304 19.74 -8.65 1.07
C GLY A 304 19.42 -7.36 1.81
N LEU A 305 18.97 -7.52 3.05
CA LEU A 305 18.72 -6.43 3.99
C LEU A 305 19.75 -6.47 5.12
N ALA A 306 20.18 -5.29 5.55
CA ALA A 306 20.93 -5.13 6.79
C ALA A 306 20.01 -5.24 8.02
N PRO A 307 20.54 -5.42 9.24
CA PRO A 307 19.73 -5.44 10.47
C PRO A 307 18.94 -4.15 10.71
N SER A 308 19.36 -3.04 10.10
CA SER A 308 18.65 -1.73 10.08
C SER A 308 17.42 -1.72 9.18
N GLY A 309 17.26 -2.75 8.32
CA GLY A 309 16.24 -2.81 7.27
C GLY A 309 16.65 -2.09 5.99
N TYR A 310 17.84 -1.49 5.92
CA TYR A 310 18.35 -0.91 4.67
C TYR A 310 18.88 -1.97 3.71
N LEU A 311 19.05 -1.60 2.45
CA LEU A 311 19.54 -2.50 1.43
C LEU A 311 21.03 -2.78 1.67
N LEU A 312 21.39 -4.06 1.82
CA LEU A 312 22.76 -4.50 2.01
C LEU A 312 23.37 -4.86 0.65
N ALA A 313 24.51 -4.25 0.34
CA ALA A 313 25.31 -4.58 -0.84
C ALA A 313 26.79 -4.77 -0.49
N VAL A 314 27.52 -5.48 -1.33
CA VAL A 314 28.96 -5.73 -1.17
C VAL A 314 29.74 -5.39 -2.43
N ASP A 315 30.96 -4.87 -2.29
CA ASP A 315 31.88 -4.70 -3.42
C ASP A 315 32.67 -5.99 -3.72
N ARG A 316 33.56 -5.92 -4.73
CA ARG A 316 34.43 -7.05 -5.11
C ARG A 316 35.41 -7.47 -4.02
N ALA A 317 35.74 -6.59 -3.08
CA ALA A 317 36.63 -6.88 -1.95
C ALA A 317 35.86 -7.43 -0.73
N GLY A 318 34.53 -7.56 -0.82
CA GLY A 318 33.67 -8.01 0.28
C GLY A 318 33.34 -6.91 1.30
N LYS A 319 33.69 -5.64 1.03
CA LYS A 319 33.30 -4.51 1.86
C LYS A 319 31.79 -4.32 1.77
N ARG A 320 31.13 -4.18 2.92
CA ARG A 320 29.68 -4.00 3.05
C ARG A 320 29.27 -2.54 2.93
N PHE A 321 28.14 -2.30 2.28
CA PHE A 321 27.51 -1.00 2.10
C PHE A 321 26.03 -1.11 2.48
N GLU A 322 25.55 -0.20 3.33
CA GLU A 322 24.12 -0.02 3.60
C GLU A 322 23.60 1.15 2.76
N LEU A 323 22.66 0.85 1.86
CA LEU A 323 22.09 1.83 0.95
C LEU A 323 20.74 2.31 1.48
N HIS A 324 20.67 3.60 1.80
CA HIS A 324 19.48 4.26 2.37
C HIS A 324 18.49 4.72 1.30
N PRO A 325 17.17 4.60 1.51
CA PRO A 325 16.17 4.95 0.50
C PRO A 325 15.94 6.46 0.35
N ASP A 326 16.16 7.25 1.41
CA ASP A 326 16.03 8.70 1.37
C ASP A 326 17.38 9.39 1.15
N GLY A 327 18.48 8.78 1.59
CA GLY A 327 19.85 9.23 1.36
C GLY A 327 20.41 8.90 -0.03
N ASN A 328 19.74 8.05 -0.81
CA ASN A 328 20.15 7.73 -2.18
C ASN A 328 19.01 7.97 -3.19
N ARG A 329 19.37 8.32 -4.43
CA ARG A 329 18.53 8.13 -5.61
C ARG A 329 18.82 6.74 -6.17
N LEU A 330 17.77 5.95 -6.36
CA LEU A 330 17.86 4.54 -6.76
C LEU A 330 17.15 4.35 -8.10
N ASP A 331 17.92 4.06 -9.14
CA ASP A 331 17.41 3.60 -10.44
C ASP A 331 17.88 2.15 -10.65
N PHE A 332 17.18 1.23 -9.98
CA PHE A 332 17.51 -0.20 -10.02
C PHE A 332 17.45 -0.78 -11.44
N PHE A 333 16.54 -0.30 -12.30
CA PHE A 333 16.45 -0.82 -13.67
C PHE A 333 17.66 -0.45 -14.52
N LYS A 334 18.35 0.65 -14.18
CA LYS A 334 19.65 1.02 -14.77
C LYS A 334 20.85 0.60 -13.92
N GLY A 335 20.62 -0.11 -12.81
CA GLY A 335 21.65 -0.49 -11.85
C GLY A 335 22.40 0.71 -11.26
N LEU A 336 21.76 1.87 -11.08
CA LEU A 336 22.41 3.09 -10.61
C LEU A 336 21.93 3.51 -9.22
N VAL A 337 22.87 3.77 -8.33
CA VAL A 337 22.64 4.33 -6.99
C VAL A 337 23.48 5.60 -6.84
N ARG A 338 22.86 6.73 -6.55
CA ARG A 338 23.54 8.01 -6.32
C ARG A 338 23.27 8.50 -4.91
N LYS A 339 24.29 8.85 -4.14
CA LYS A 339 24.11 9.50 -2.84
C LYS A 339 23.54 10.90 -3.04
N LYS A 340 22.50 11.28 -2.29
CA LYS A 340 22.02 12.66 -2.27
C LYS A 340 23.00 13.50 -1.45
N LEU A 341 23.37 14.66 -1.99
CA LEU A 341 24.20 15.66 -1.32
C LEU A 341 23.42 16.35 -0.20
#